data_AF-K1ZEH0-F1
#
_entry.id   AF-K1ZEH0-F1
#
_cell.length_a   1.000
_cell.length_b   1.000
_cell.length_c   1.000
_cell.angle_alpha   90.00
_cell.angle_beta   90.00
_cell.angle_gamma   90.00
#
_symmetry.space_group_name_H-M   'P 1'
#
loop_
_entity.id
_entity.type
_entity.pdbx_description
1 polymer ?
#
loop_
_entity_poly.entity_id
_entity_poly.type
_entity_poly.pdbx_seq_one_letter_code
_entity_poly.pdbx_strand_id
1 'polypeptide(L)'
;KEKKYLDAALDSGLWILFLLSLLFFGAANTVEPLKEYGILAKYIVLGLVAALILTQGRKSKGILGKFGIGVLSLYNVVGYFSDVLSYSRLMALGLGTGIIAFAMNTIAGIVSDLIPYVGFIIGIVVIILGHALNIALSTLGAFIHSARLQYVEFFGKFMEGGGKDFKPFSRDCKYTHLKE
;
A
#
# COMPACT_ATOMS: atom_id res chain seq x y z
N LYS A 1 -13.99 -32.26 6.33
CA LYS A 1 -13.63 -30.84 6.63
C LYS A 1 -12.41 -30.46 5.79
N GLU A 2 -12.47 -30.81 4.50
CA GLU A 2 -11.30 -31.01 3.65
C GLU A 2 -11.14 -29.88 2.62
N LYS A 3 -9.89 -29.63 2.21
CA LYS A 3 -9.46 -28.95 0.96
C LYS A 3 -9.48 -27.43 0.82
N LYS A 4 -9.69 -26.62 1.87
CA LYS A 4 -9.58 -25.15 1.72
C LYS A 4 -8.15 -24.60 1.56
N TYR A 5 -7.11 -25.32 2.00
CA TYR A 5 -5.72 -24.86 1.89
C TYR A 5 -5.16 -24.96 0.46
N LEU A 6 -5.53 -26.02 -0.27
CA LEU A 6 -5.14 -26.19 -1.68
C LEU A 6 -5.87 -25.20 -2.58
N ASP A 7 -7.13 -24.90 -2.28
CA ASP A 7 -7.89 -23.88 -3.00
C ASP A 7 -7.34 -22.47 -2.75
N ALA A 8 -6.95 -22.14 -1.51
CA ALA A 8 -6.33 -20.86 -1.18
C ALA A 8 -4.90 -20.71 -1.77
N ALA A 9 -4.11 -21.79 -1.77
CA ALA A 9 -2.77 -21.78 -2.36
C ALA A 9 -2.81 -21.67 -3.89
N LEU A 10 -3.78 -22.30 -4.56
CA LEU A 10 -3.95 -22.14 -6.00
C LEU A 10 -4.52 -20.77 -6.35
N ASP A 11 -5.55 -20.27 -5.66
CA ASP A 11 -6.15 -18.97 -6.03
C ASP A 11 -5.24 -17.80 -5.62
N SER A 12 -4.89 -17.66 -4.34
CA SER A 12 -4.08 -16.52 -3.88
C SER A 12 -2.59 -16.69 -4.20
N GLY A 13 -2.06 -17.91 -4.17
CA GLY A 13 -0.64 -18.17 -4.45
C GLY A 13 -0.28 -18.00 -5.93
N LEU A 14 -1.15 -18.42 -6.87
CA LEU A 14 -0.92 -18.14 -8.30
C LEU A 14 -0.99 -16.65 -8.61
N TRP A 15 -1.87 -15.89 -7.94
CA TRP A 15 -1.93 -14.43 -8.07
C TRP A 15 -0.65 -13.75 -7.59
N ILE A 16 -0.11 -14.16 -6.44
CA ILE A 16 1.16 -13.62 -5.92
C ILE A 16 2.31 -13.93 -6.89
N LEU A 17 2.42 -15.19 -7.36
CA LEU A 17 3.45 -15.59 -8.33
C LEU A 17 3.31 -14.84 -9.66
N PHE A 18 2.08 -14.65 -10.14
CA PHE A 18 1.80 -13.89 -11.35
C PHE A 18 2.19 -12.42 -11.22
N LEU A 19 1.80 -11.75 -10.12
CA LEU A 19 2.16 -10.36 -9.87
C LEU A 19 3.68 -10.18 -9.73
N LEU A 20 4.36 -11.11 -9.05
CA LEU A 20 5.82 -11.11 -8.93
C LEU A 20 6.51 -11.30 -10.30
N SER A 21 6.01 -12.23 -11.11
CA SER A 21 6.51 -12.46 -12.46
C SER A 21 6.27 -11.26 -13.39
N LEU A 22 5.16 -10.55 -13.22
CA LEU A 22 4.85 -9.33 -13.97
C LEU A 22 5.82 -8.20 -13.59
N LEU A 23 6.13 -8.06 -12.30
CA LEU A 23 7.11 -7.09 -11.80
C LEU A 23 8.52 -7.40 -12.33
N PHE A 24 8.91 -8.69 -12.30
CA PHE A 24 10.19 -9.16 -12.82
C PHE A 24 10.32 -8.93 -14.33
N PHE A 25 9.24 -9.14 -15.08
CA PHE A 25 9.20 -8.79 -16.50
C PHE A 25 9.40 -7.28 -16.73
N GLY A 26 8.74 -6.41 -15.96
CA GLY A 26 8.95 -4.96 -16.05
C GLY A 26 10.39 -4.53 -15.75
N ALA A 27 11.00 -5.11 -14.71
CA ALA A 27 12.39 -4.85 -14.34
C ALA A 27 13.38 -5.39 -15.40
N ALA A 28 13.14 -6.59 -15.94
CA ALA A 28 13.98 -7.21 -16.95
C ALA A 28 14.06 -6.40 -18.25
N ASN A 29 13.02 -5.62 -18.59
CA ASN A 29 13.03 -4.78 -19.80
C ASN A 29 13.67 -3.40 -19.58
N THR A 30 13.81 -2.94 -18.34
CA THR A 30 14.25 -1.57 -18.01
C THR A 30 15.69 -1.50 -17.48
N VAL A 31 16.17 -2.55 -16.82
CA VAL A 31 17.51 -2.58 -16.19
C VAL A 31 18.46 -3.42 -17.06
N GLU A 32 19.55 -2.82 -17.55
CA GLU A 32 20.48 -3.43 -18.51
C GLU A 32 21.03 -4.83 -18.16
N PRO A 33 21.45 -5.16 -16.91
CA PRO A 33 21.91 -6.49 -16.56
C PRO A 33 20.81 -7.57 -16.53
N LEU A 34 19.53 -7.18 -16.62
CA LEU A 34 18.40 -8.13 -16.55
C LEU A 34 17.76 -8.41 -17.92
N LYS A 35 18.18 -7.71 -18.99
CA LYS A 35 17.62 -7.86 -20.34
C LYS A 35 17.82 -9.26 -20.92
N GLU A 36 18.88 -9.96 -20.53
CA GLU A 36 19.17 -11.33 -20.97
C GLU A 36 18.08 -12.34 -20.51
N TYR A 37 17.44 -12.06 -19.37
CA TYR A 37 16.32 -12.86 -18.84
C TYR A 37 14.95 -12.39 -19.32
N GLY A 38 14.86 -11.34 -20.15
CA GLY A 38 13.59 -10.75 -20.58
C GLY A 38 12.70 -11.73 -21.37
N ILE A 39 13.30 -12.61 -22.18
CA ILE A 39 12.59 -13.65 -22.94
C ILE A 39 12.01 -14.71 -21.98
N LEU A 40 12.82 -15.18 -21.02
CA LEU A 40 12.39 -16.14 -20.01
C LEU A 40 11.26 -15.56 -19.14
N ALA A 41 11.39 -14.30 -18.69
CA ALA A 41 10.37 -13.60 -17.93
C ALA A 41 9.03 -13.53 -18.69
N LYS A 42 9.06 -13.25 -20.01
CA LYS A 42 7.86 -13.24 -20.86
C LYS A 42 7.14 -14.59 -20.86
N TYR A 43 7.88 -15.69 -21.00
CA TYR A 43 7.30 -17.05 -21.01
C TYR A 43 6.73 -17.45 -19.65
N ILE A 44 7.38 -17.06 -18.55
CA ILE A 44 6.88 -17.31 -17.19
C ILE A 44 5.56 -16.56 -16.97
N VAL A 45 5.48 -15.28 -17.38
CA VAL A 45 4.23 -14.51 -17.30
C VAL A 45 3.13 -15.17 -18.11
N LEU A 46 3.40 -15.55 -19.37
CA LEU A 46 2.43 -16.23 -20.24
C LEU A 46 1.94 -17.57 -19.65
N GLY A 47 2.85 -18.37 -19.09
CA GLY A 47 2.52 -19.63 -18.42
C GLY A 47 1.63 -19.42 -17.18
N LEU A 48 1.90 -18.38 -16.40
CA LEU A 48 1.11 -18.05 -15.21
C LEU A 48 -0.25 -17.43 -15.56
N VAL A 49 -0.36 -16.65 -16.62
CA VAL A 49 -1.66 -16.18 -17.16
C VAL A 49 -2.51 -17.37 -17.60
N ALA A 50 -1.92 -18.32 -18.34
CA ALA A 50 -2.62 -19.53 -18.76
C ALA A 50 -3.05 -20.37 -17.54
N ALA A 51 -2.18 -20.51 -16.54
CA ALA A 51 -2.51 -21.19 -15.29
C ALA A 51 -3.65 -20.50 -14.53
N LEU A 52 -3.66 -19.17 -14.45
CA LEU A 52 -4.76 -18.40 -13.83
C LEU A 52 -6.08 -18.59 -14.57
N ILE A 53 -6.09 -18.50 -15.90
CA ILE A 53 -7.31 -18.70 -16.71
C ILE A 53 -7.87 -20.11 -16.51
N LEU A 54 -7.00 -21.13 -16.42
CA LEU A 54 -7.40 -22.53 -16.24
C LEU A 54 -7.88 -22.84 -14.81
N THR A 55 -7.29 -22.23 -13.80
CA THR A 55 -7.57 -22.52 -12.38
C THR A 55 -8.75 -21.70 -11.84
N GLN A 56 -8.92 -20.45 -12.27
CA GLN A 56 -9.98 -19.55 -11.79
C GLN A 56 -11.38 -19.92 -12.34
N GLY A 57 -11.45 -20.61 -13.49
CA GLY A 57 -12.70 -21.07 -14.08
C GLY A 57 -13.32 -22.31 -13.40
N ARG A 58 -12.73 -22.85 -12.33
CA ARG A 58 -13.12 -24.18 -11.78
C ARG A 58 -14.54 -24.25 -11.22
N LYS A 59 -15.13 -23.11 -10.82
CA LYS A 59 -16.48 -23.02 -10.22
C LYS A 59 -17.64 -22.81 -11.22
N SER A 60 -17.36 -22.68 -12.53
CA SER A 60 -18.38 -22.41 -13.56
C SER A 60 -18.78 -23.64 -14.39
N LYS A 61 -20.09 -23.83 -14.59
CA LYS A 61 -20.66 -24.86 -15.48
C LYS A 61 -20.68 -24.33 -16.93
N GLY A 62 -19.62 -24.64 -17.69
CA GLY A 62 -19.54 -24.46 -19.15
C GLY A 62 -18.19 -23.93 -19.63
N ILE A 63 -17.57 -24.54 -20.66
CA ILE A 63 -16.20 -24.24 -21.13
C ILE A 63 -16.03 -22.74 -21.51
N LEU A 64 -17.04 -22.14 -22.16
CA LEU A 64 -17.07 -20.71 -22.47
C LEU A 64 -17.23 -19.83 -21.21
N GLY A 65 -18.00 -20.29 -20.22
CA GLY A 65 -18.13 -19.62 -18.93
C GLY A 65 -16.85 -19.68 -18.09
N LYS A 66 -16.05 -20.76 -18.23
CA LYS A 66 -14.74 -20.88 -17.59
C LYS A 66 -13.72 -19.92 -18.18
N PHE A 67 -13.68 -19.81 -19.51
CA PHE A 67 -12.78 -18.88 -20.20
C PHE A 67 -13.18 -17.41 -19.96
N GLY A 68 -14.48 -17.09 -19.99
CA GLY A 68 -14.99 -15.74 -19.70
C GLY A 68 -14.68 -15.28 -18.28
N ILE A 69 -14.88 -16.15 -17.26
CA ILE A 69 -14.52 -15.85 -15.88
C ILE A 69 -13.01 -15.80 -15.67
N GLY A 70 -12.23 -16.63 -16.37
CA GLY A 70 -10.77 -16.59 -16.36
C GLY A 70 -10.20 -15.29 -16.94
N VAL A 71 -10.79 -14.76 -18.01
CA VAL A 71 -10.43 -13.44 -18.56
C VAL A 71 -10.90 -12.32 -17.63
N LEU A 72 -12.09 -12.43 -17.04
CA LEU A 72 -12.57 -11.46 -16.06
C LEU A 72 -11.70 -11.45 -14.80
N SER A 73 -11.13 -12.58 -14.41
CA SER A 73 -10.16 -12.65 -13.31
C SER A 73 -8.97 -11.73 -13.55
N LEU A 74 -8.47 -11.61 -14.78
CA LEU A 74 -7.37 -10.68 -15.10
C LEU A 74 -7.74 -9.22 -14.82
N TYR A 75 -9.03 -8.87 -14.75
CA TYR A 75 -9.45 -7.55 -14.29
C TYR A 75 -9.06 -7.27 -12.83
N ASN A 76 -8.89 -8.30 -12.00
CA ASN A 76 -8.36 -8.13 -10.63
C ASN A 76 -6.96 -7.51 -10.62
N VAL A 77 -6.18 -7.59 -11.70
CA VAL A 77 -4.92 -6.83 -11.86
C VAL A 77 -5.18 -5.34 -11.63
N VAL A 78 -6.25 -4.79 -12.19
CA VAL A 78 -6.63 -3.38 -12.02
C VAL A 78 -6.90 -3.07 -10.55
N GLY A 79 -7.54 -3.98 -9.81
CA GLY A 79 -7.73 -3.87 -8.36
C GLY A 79 -6.40 -3.80 -7.61
N TYR A 80 -5.47 -4.72 -7.88
CA TYR A 80 -4.14 -4.70 -7.27
C TYR A 80 -3.34 -3.44 -7.63
N PHE A 81 -3.43 -2.97 -8.88
CA PHE A 81 -2.82 -1.69 -9.29
C PHE A 81 -3.46 -0.50 -8.59
N SER A 82 -4.78 -0.50 -8.38
CA SER A 82 -5.48 0.53 -7.60
C SER A 82 -5.00 0.58 -6.16
N ASP A 83 -4.72 -0.58 -5.56
CA ASP A 83 -4.14 -0.66 -4.23
C ASP A 83 -2.73 -0.04 -4.22
N VAL A 84 -1.85 -0.43 -5.16
CA VAL A 84 -0.50 0.16 -5.27
C VAL A 84 -0.55 1.68 -5.45
N LEU A 85 -1.46 2.17 -6.29
CA LEU A 85 -1.66 3.60 -6.50
C LEU A 85 -2.12 4.29 -5.21
N SER A 86 -2.93 3.62 -4.39
CA SER A 86 -3.35 4.21 -3.12
C SER A 86 -2.21 4.30 -2.10
N TYR A 87 -1.23 3.38 -2.14
CA TYR A 87 0.01 3.47 -1.35
C TYR A 87 1.00 4.51 -1.88
N SER A 88 0.94 4.88 -3.17
CA SER A 88 1.75 5.97 -3.74
C SER A 88 1.54 7.32 -3.04
N ARG A 89 0.40 7.48 -2.36
CA ARG A 89 0.07 8.67 -1.59
C ARG A 89 1.03 8.88 -0.40
N LEU A 90 1.62 7.83 0.18
CA LEU A 90 2.68 7.98 1.20
C LEU A 90 3.95 8.60 0.60
N MET A 91 4.34 8.15 -0.59
CA MET A 91 5.46 8.73 -1.33
C MET A 91 5.20 10.21 -1.64
N ALA A 92 3.99 10.54 -2.09
CA ALA A 92 3.58 11.91 -2.37
C ALA A 92 3.64 12.82 -1.13
N LEU A 93 3.21 12.34 0.04
CA LEU A 93 3.37 13.07 1.30
C LEU A 93 4.85 13.31 1.64
N GLY A 94 5.70 12.29 1.50
CA GLY A 94 7.14 12.41 1.71
C GLY A 94 7.78 13.47 0.79
N LEU A 95 7.49 13.40 -0.50
CA LEU A 95 7.95 14.38 -1.49
C LEU A 95 7.44 15.80 -1.16
N GLY A 96 6.17 15.94 -0.79
CA GLY A 96 5.59 17.24 -0.42
C GLY A 96 6.29 17.90 0.76
N THR A 97 6.59 17.13 1.82
CA THR A 97 7.31 17.64 3.00
C THR A 97 8.76 18.01 2.68
N GLY A 98 9.39 17.28 1.76
CA GLY A 98 10.72 17.62 1.24
C GLY A 98 10.72 18.93 0.44
N ILE A 99 9.70 19.15 -0.39
CA ILE A 99 9.54 20.40 -1.15
C ILE A 99 9.33 21.60 -0.20
N ILE A 100 8.52 21.43 0.85
CA ILE A 100 8.31 22.49 1.86
C ILE A 100 9.62 22.80 2.60
N ALA A 101 10.38 21.78 3.02
CA ALA A 101 11.68 21.98 3.66
C ALA A 101 12.66 22.73 2.73
N PHE A 102 12.71 22.34 1.45
CA PHE A 102 13.50 23.02 0.44
C PHE A 102 13.11 24.50 0.30
N ALA A 103 11.80 24.78 0.18
CA ALA A 103 11.30 26.16 0.07
C ALA A 103 11.65 27.01 1.31
N MET A 104 11.53 26.45 2.53
CA MET A 104 11.91 27.15 3.76
C MET A 104 13.42 27.45 3.81
N ASN A 105 14.26 26.53 3.34
CA ASN A 105 15.70 26.77 3.22
C ASN A 105 16.01 27.88 2.21
N THR A 106 15.34 27.89 1.06
CA THR A 106 15.51 28.95 0.05
C THR A 106 15.09 30.32 0.59
N ILE A 107 13.95 30.42 1.27
CA ILE A 107 13.48 31.68 1.88
C ILE A 107 14.47 32.16 2.95
N ALA A 108 14.94 31.27 3.81
CA ALA A 108 15.91 31.62 4.85
C ALA A 108 17.24 32.12 4.26
N GLY A 109 17.73 31.50 3.18
CA GLY A 109 18.93 31.94 2.47
C GLY A 109 18.77 33.35 1.90
N ILE A 110 17.66 33.61 1.19
CA ILE A 110 17.37 34.94 0.62
C ILE A 110 17.28 36.01 1.71
N VAL A 111 16.60 35.73 2.82
CA VAL A 111 16.45 36.69 3.94
C VAL A 111 17.78 36.96 4.64
N SER A 112 18.64 35.94 4.75
CA SER A 112 19.97 36.09 5.34
C SER A 112 20.88 36.97 4.48
N ASP A 113 20.80 36.86 3.15
CA ASP A 113 21.66 37.59 2.22
C ASP A 113 21.20 39.03 1.97
N LEU A 114 19.90 39.32 2.06
CA LEU A 114 19.33 40.62 1.71
C LEU A 114 19.52 41.71 2.79
N ILE A 115 19.69 41.33 4.06
CA ILE A 115 19.78 42.28 5.19
C ILE A 115 21.13 42.12 5.91
N PRO A 116 22.06 43.09 5.78
CA PRO A 116 23.33 43.06 6.51
C PRO A 116 23.12 42.99 8.03
N TYR A 117 23.86 42.10 8.71
CA TYR A 117 23.89 41.86 10.17
C TYR A 117 22.60 41.34 10.83
N VAL A 118 21.41 41.81 10.42
CA VAL A 118 20.12 41.38 11.02
C VAL A 118 19.52 40.18 10.27
N GLY A 119 19.84 40.01 8.99
CA GLY A 119 19.31 38.93 8.13
C GLY A 119 19.62 37.53 8.67
N PHE A 120 20.80 37.34 9.25
CA PHE A 120 21.21 36.05 9.82
C PHE A 120 20.30 35.60 10.99
N ILE A 121 19.96 36.53 11.88
CA ILE A 121 19.09 36.24 13.04
C ILE A 121 17.68 35.90 12.56
N ILE A 122 17.16 36.65 11.60
CA ILE A 122 15.83 36.40 11.02
C ILE A 122 15.82 35.07 10.26
N GLY A 123 16.87 34.76 9.50
CA GLY A 123 17.03 33.50 8.78
C GLY A 123 17.01 32.28 9.71
N ILE A 124 17.69 32.34 10.85
CA ILE A 124 17.65 31.28 11.87
C ILE A 124 16.23 31.08 12.40
N VAL A 125 15.52 32.17 12.72
CA VAL A 125 14.13 32.10 13.21
C VAL A 125 13.21 31.47 12.16
N VAL A 126 13.37 31.82 10.89
CA VAL A 126 12.61 31.25 9.77
C VAL A 126 12.88 29.75 9.61
N ILE A 127 14.14 29.32 9.72
CA ILE A 127 14.49 27.89 9.65
C ILE A 127 13.85 27.12 10.80
N ILE A 128 13.97 27.63 12.03
CA ILE A 128 13.44 26.96 13.23
C ILE A 128 11.91 26.85 13.14
N LEU A 129 11.21 27.95 12.86
CA LEU A 129 9.75 27.95 12.74
C LEU A 129 9.28 27.13 11.53
N GLY A 130 9.93 27.28 10.38
CA GLY A 130 9.59 26.58 9.15
C GLY A 130 9.73 25.06 9.28
N HIS A 131 10.83 24.59 9.90
CA HIS A 131 11.01 23.16 10.14
C HIS A 131 10.10 22.63 11.24
N ALA A 132 9.85 23.39 12.31
CA ALA A 132 8.90 23.01 13.35
C ALA A 132 7.49 22.80 12.77
N LEU A 133 7.03 23.72 11.92
CA LEU A 133 5.75 23.59 11.21
C LEU A 133 5.77 22.42 10.21
N ASN A 134 6.85 22.23 9.45
CA ASN A 134 6.98 21.11 8.52
C ASN A 134 6.92 19.75 9.24
N ILE A 135 7.55 19.63 10.41
CA ILE A 135 7.50 18.41 11.23
C ILE A 135 6.09 18.18 11.78
N ALA A 136 5.42 19.23 12.27
CA ALA A 136 4.05 19.11 12.76
C ALA A 136 3.08 18.65 11.65
N LEU A 137 3.14 19.29 10.48
CA LEU A 137 2.28 18.96 9.33
C LEU A 137 2.59 17.59 8.74
N SER A 138 3.87 17.23 8.62
CA SER A 138 4.29 15.91 8.11
C SER A 138 3.84 14.78 9.03
N THR A 139 3.96 14.95 10.35
CA THR A 139 3.55 13.96 11.35
C THR A 139 2.03 13.77 11.34
N LEU A 140 1.26 14.85 11.34
CA LEU A 140 -0.20 14.79 11.31
C LEU A 140 -0.70 14.16 9.98
N GLY A 141 -0.12 14.57 8.85
CA GLY A 141 -0.45 14.05 7.53
C GLY A 141 -0.12 12.56 7.40
N ALA A 142 1.06 12.15 7.86
CA ALA A 142 1.50 10.75 7.83
C ALA A 142 0.61 9.87 8.72
N PHE A 143 0.21 10.36 9.90
CA PHE A 143 -0.65 9.61 10.82
C PHE A 143 -2.03 9.33 10.20
N ILE A 144 -2.72 10.37 9.72
CA ILE A 144 -4.08 10.24 9.17
C ILE A 144 -4.06 9.39 7.89
N HIS A 145 -3.09 9.62 7.01
CA HIS A 145 -3.01 8.88 5.76
C HIS A 145 -2.67 7.40 6.00
N SER A 146 -1.76 7.09 6.93
CA SER A 146 -1.45 5.71 7.32
C SER A 146 -2.66 5.02 7.95
N ALA A 147 -3.42 5.72 8.80
CA ALA A 147 -4.66 5.18 9.37
C ALA A 147 -5.66 4.79 8.27
N ARG A 148 -5.86 5.64 7.25
CA ARG A 148 -6.74 5.31 6.11
C ARG A 148 -6.29 4.03 5.41
N LEU A 149 -5.00 3.89 5.13
CA LEU A 149 -4.42 2.70 4.49
C LEU A 149 -4.71 1.44 5.30
N GLN A 150 -4.50 1.50 6.62
CA GLN A 150 -4.77 0.36 7.51
C GLN A 150 -6.26 -0.02 7.53
N TYR A 151 -7.14 0.96 7.71
CA TYR A 151 -8.58 0.68 7.85
C TYR A 151 -9.27 0.26 6.56
N VAL A 152 -8.92 0.91 5.44
CA VAL A 152 -9.65 0.72 4.18
C VAL A 152 -8.98 -0.34 3.31
N GLU A 153 -7.64 -0.35 3.24
CA GLU A 153 -6.92 -1.15 2.24
C GLU A 153 -6.32 -2.43 2.83
N PHE A 154 -5.90 -2.40 4.10
CA PHE A 154 -5.35 -3.58 4.77
C PHE A 154 -6.46 -4.42 5.42
N PHE A 155 -7.28 -3.86 6.31
CA PHE A 155 -8.30 -4.65 7.00
C PHE A 155 -9.39 -5.19 6.06
N GLY A 156 -9.73 -4.48 5.00
CA GLY A 156 -10.68 -4.98 3.99
C GLY A 156 -10.22 -6.26 3.26
N LYS A 157 -8.93 -6.61 3.31
CA LYS A 157 -8.39 -7.81 2.64
C LYS A 157 -8.32 -9.05 3.53
N PHE A 158 -8.21 -8.87 4.85
CA PHE A 158 -7.96 -9.96 5.80
C PHE A 158 -9.09 -10.17 6.80
N MET A 159 -9.96 -9.18 6.98
CA MET A 159 -11.05 -9.22 7.94
C MET A 159 -12.38 -9.31 7.21
N GLU A 160 -13.09 -10.42 7.40
CA GLU A 160 -14.49 -10.54 7.00
C GLU A 160 -15.36 -9.91 8.09
N GLY A 161 -16.30 -9.04 7.70
CA GLY A 161 -17.23 -8.41 8.64
C GLY A 161 -18.15 -9.45 9.30
N GLY A 162 -18.54 -9.21 10.56
CA GLY A 162 -19.54 -10.05 11.25
C GLY A 162 -19.00 -11.02 12.30
N GLY A 163 -17.89 -10.69 12.97
CA GLY A 163 -17.46 -11.40 14.16
C GLY A 163 -18.43 -11.21 15.34
N LYS A 164 -18.59 -12.24 16.17
CA LYS A 164 -19.23 -12.09 17.48
C LYS A 164 -18.20 -11.61 18.48
N ASP A 165 -18.43 -10.44 19.07
CA ASP A 165 -17.62 -9.96 20.18
C ASP A 165 -17.61 -11.01 21.30
N PHE A 166 -16.40 -11.40 21.70
CA PHE A 166 -16.23 -12.28 22.85
C PHE A 166 -16.64 -11.52 24.11
N LYS A 167 -17.77 -11.91 24.69
CA LYS A 167 -18.19 -11.42 26.01
C LYS A 167 -17.64 -12.38 27.06
N PRO A 168 -16.55 -12.03 27.78
CA PRO A 168 -16.07 -12.87 28.87
C PRO A 168 -17.14 -12.99 29.95
N PHE A 169 -17.10 -14.10 30.68
CA PHE A 169 -17.93 -14.27 31.87
C PHE A 169 -17.44 -13.30 32.96
N SER A 170 -18.13 -12.16 33.08
CA SER A 170 -17.86 -11.13 34.09
C SER A 170 -18.98 -11.13 35.13
N ARG A 171 -18.61 -10.93 36.41
CA ARG A 171 -19.60 -10.66 37.47
C ARG A 171 -20.08 -9.23 37.32
N ASP A 172 -21.34 -9.04 36.96
CA ASP A 172 -21.98 -7.72 36.95
C ASP A 172 -22.26 -7.30 38.40
N CYS A 173 -21.27 -6.69 39.06
CA CYS A 173 -21.38 -6.19 40.43
C CYS A 173 -22.13 -4.86 40.46
N LYS A 174 -23.38 -4.84 39.95
CA LYS A 174 -24.22 -3.64 39.89
C LYS A 174 -24.69 -3.15 41.28
N TYR A 175 -24.59 -3.99 42.31
CA TYR A 175 -25.11 -3.70 43.67
C TYR A 175 -24.15 -4.04 44.82
N THR A 176 -22.88 -4.30 44.56
CA THR A 176 -21.91 -4.65 45.62
C THR A 176 -20.93 -3.51 45.84
N HIS A 177 -21.12 -2.73 46.91
CA HIS A 177 -20.10 -1.81 47.40
C HIS A 177 -18.98 -2.63 48.05
N LEU A 178 -17.81 -2.67 47.39
CA LEU A 178 -16.57 -3.09 48.03
C LEU A 178 -16.18 -2.00 49.03
N LYS A 179 -16.31 -2.33 50.31
CA LYS A 179 -15.76 -1.54 51.41
C LYS A 179 -14.30 -1.96 51.54
N GLU A 180 -13.38 -1.02 51.33
CA GLU A 180 -11.95 -1.18 51.70
C GLU A 180 -11.80 -1.54 53.19
#